data_AF-A0A0C4ETR9-F1
#
_entry.id   AF-A0A0C4ETR9-F1
#
_cell.length_a   1.000
_cell.length_b   1.000
_cell.length_c   1.000
_cell.angle_alpha   90.00
_cell.angle_beta   90.00
_cell.angle_gamma   90.00
#
_symmetry.space_group_name_H-M   'P 1'
#
loop_
_entity.id
_entity.type
_entity.pdbx_description
1 polymer ?
#
loop_
_entity_poly.entity_id
_entity_poly.type
_entity_poly.pdbx_seq_one_letter_code
_entity_poly.pdbx_strand_id
1 'polypeptide(L)'
;MTPAPDANKDEVTPAPEGDQTSAGLDEKTFYYFVPPSRQHDPKPEEILTSNETLRSHYQGLSHGTCVIAPRGKPAFCKFTTIPFSSMSSEELQGWEKLVCFFLDQTQYVGQVQNNGPLMGGWMWGCGWRKGMKKEGFRRFCSVGRLAAMIRKALYNAEDEAAAYREANEWIATHLQQLAPRAFKEYREALINGNLPSMAHMEYPTPYNMFDFASFFTFTMYNFFNGPHQDSDVNTWTLVCWIPIFNPRNSNEDDPILADNGFDMLGGQFTFRDFQVYIEMNQVVGVTMCVFRSGQDTHQTLDGASPSDKYTRIGFSCQMSEKMSNAVVAYIQSTTKIAGQKQQIEDAERHIAKEDKKKNLKDE
;
A
#
# COMPACT_ATOMS: atom_id res chain seq x y z
N MET A 1 -66.14 -25.50 -3.85
CA MET A 1 -66.10 -25.13 -5.27
C MET A 1 -65.32 -23.83 -5.37
N THR A 2 -64.33 -23.86 -6.24
CA THR A 2 -63.25 -22.91 -6.50
C THR A 2 -63.73 -21.49 -6.81
N PRO A 3 -62.96 -20.47 -6.37
CA PRO A 3 -62.71 -19.28 -7.17
C PRO A 3 -61.30 -19.32 -7.78
N ALA A 4 -61.22 -18.76 -8.99
CA ALA A 4 -60.04 -18.67 -9.85
C ALA A 4 -59.00 -17.65 -9.33
N PRO A 5 -57.74 -17.74 -9.78
CA PRO A 5 -56.64 -16.91 -9.28
C PRO A 5 -56.52 -15.56 -9.99
N ASP A 6 -56.18 -14.53 -9.22
CA ASP A 6 -55.66 -13.24 -9.69
C ASP A 6 -54.25 -13.41 -10.27
N ALA A 7 -54.09 -13.01 -11.53
CA ALA A 7 -52.80 -12.85 -12.17
C ALA A 7 -52.34 -11.40 -12.00
N ASN A 8 -51.47 -11.16 -11.02
CA ASN A 8 -50.72 -9.91 -10.94
C ASN A 8 -49.57 -9.97 -11.95
N LYS A 9 -49.61 -9.13 -12.98
CA LYS A 9 -48.53 -8.98 -13.97
C LYS A 9 -47.51 -8.00 -13.42
N ASP A 10 -46.26 -8.45 -13.38
CA ASP A 10 -45.08 -7.66 -13.06
C ASP A 10 -44.98 -6.42 -13.95
N GLU A 11 -45.01 -5.25 -13.32
CA GLU A 11 -44.68 -3.97 -13.93
C GLU A 11 -43.16 -3.83 -13.91
N VAL A 12 -42.51 -4.22 -15.01
CA VAL A 12 -41.08 -4.02 -15.23
C VAL A 12 -40.86 -2.57 -15.64
N THR A 13 -40.34 -1.77 -14.71
CA THR A 13 -39.81 -0.44 -14.99
C THR A 13 -38.53 -0.57 -15.82
N PRO A 14 -38.41 0.05 -17.01
CA PRO A 14 -37.19 -0.05 -17.80
C PRO A 14 -36.07 0.79 -17.16
N ALA A 15 -34.89 0.18 -17.03
CA ALA A 15 -33.67 0.84 -16.63
C ALA A 15 -33.26 1.88 -17.71
N PRO A 16 -32.65 3.03 -17.33
CA PRO A 16 -32.13 3.95 -18.33
C PRO A 16 -30.85 3.36 -18.94
N GLU A 17 -30.91 3.10 -20.24
CA GLU A 17 -29.73 2.94 -21.09
C GLU A 17 -28.93 4.24 -21.09
N GLY A 18 -27.65 4.12 -20.72
CA GLY A 18 -26.68 5.19 -20.70
C GLY A 18 -25.30 4.59 -20.94
N ASP A 19 -25.09 4.10 -22.15
CA ASP A 19 -23.78 3.79 -22.71
C ASP A 19 -23.02 5.10 -22.93
N GLN A 20 -22.01 5.34 -22.09
CA GLN A 20 -20.83 6.10 -22.45
C GLN A 20 -19.63 5.37 -21.85
N THR A 21 -19.28 4.26 -22.50
CA THR A 21 -17.92 3.75 -22.46
C THR A 21 -17.00 4.85 -22.99
N SER A 22 -16.31 5.56 -22.09
CA SER A 22 -15.14 6.34 -22.46
C SER A 22 -14.10 5.36 -22.98
N ALA A 23 -14.03 5.22 -24.30
CA ALA A 23 -12.95 4.54 -25.00
C ALA A 23 -11.64 5.29 -24.73
N GLY A 24 -11.02 4.99 -23.58
CA GLY A 24 -9.62 5.30 -23.32
C GLY A 24 -8.78 4.44 -24.25
N LEU A 25 -7.82 5.08 -24.92
CA LEU A 25 -6.83 4.45 -25.80
C LEU A 25 -6.41 3.07 -25.25
N ASP A 26 -6.62 2.04 -26.06
CA ASP A 26 -6.32 0.64 -25.73
C ASP A 26 -4.81 0.48 -25.52
N GLU A 27 -4.36 0.77 -24.30
CA GLU A 27 -2.95 0.73 -23.93
C GLU A 27 -2.52 -0.73 -23.97
N LYS A 28 -1.82 -1.09 -25.05
CA LYS A 28 -1.48 -2.48 -25.38
C LYS A 28 -0.83 -3.16 -24.17
N THR A 29 -1.52 -4.15 -23.60
CA THR A 29 -0.94 -4.99 -22.54
C THR A 29 0.16 -5.87 -23.12
N PHE A 30 1.36 -5.76 -22.55
CA PHE A 30 2.51 -6.58 -22.90
C PHE A 30 2.53 -7.84 -22.04
N TYR A 31 2.73 -9.00 -22.66
CA TYR A 31 2.85 -10.28 -21.96
C TYR A 31 4.29 -10.77 -22.03
N TYR A 32 4.92 -10.95 -20.86
CA TYR A 32 6.25 -11.54 -20.77
C TYR A 32 6.16 -12.97 -20.22
N PHE A 33 6.44 -13.94 -21.09
CA PHE A 33 6.45 -15.35 -20.74
C PHE A 33 7.86 -15.83 -20.37
N VAL A 34 8.12 -16.01 -19.08
CA VAL A 34 9.42 -16.43 -18.55
C VAL A 34 9.76 -17.83 -19.10
N PRO A 35 10.84 -17.98 -19.88
CA PRO A 35 11.23 -19.28 -20.43
C PRO A 35 11.64 -20.24 -19.31
N PRO A 36 11.45 -21.56 -19.47
CA PRO A 36 11.82 -22.54 -18.43
C PRO A 36 13.29 -22.43 -17.98
N SER A 37 14.21 -22.06 -18.88
CA SER A 37 15.63 -21.83 -18.57
C SER A 37 15.89 -20.63 -17.65
N ARG A 38 14.89 -19.80 -17.37
CA ARG A 38 14.99 -18.64 -16.46
C ARG A 38 14.05 -18.73 -15.25
N GLN A 39 13.51 -19.93 -14.96
CA GLN A 39 12.63 -20.18 -13.81
C GLN A 39 13.43 -20.76 -12.63
N HIS A 40 14.51 -20.08 -12.24
CA HIS A 40 15.33 -20.36 -11.06
C HIS A 40 16.10 -19.10 -10.66
N ASP A 41 16.52 -19.03 -9.39
CA ASP A 41 17.50 -18.03 -8.95
C ASP A 41 18.89 -18.32 -9.57
N PRO A 42 19.45 -17.43 -10.40
CA PRO A 42 20.73 -17.66 -11.05
C PRO A 42 21.92 -17.55 -10.08
N LYS A 43 21.73 -16.92 -8.91
CA LYS A 43 22.77 -16.60 -7.92
C LYS A 43 22.23 -16.75 -6.48
N PRO A 44 21.83 -17.94 -6.04
CA PRO A 44 21.24 -18.16 -4.72
C PRO A 44 22.17 -17.80 -3.55
N GLU A 45 23.48 -17.77 -3.78
CA GLU A 45 24.49 -17.34 -2.82
C GLU A 45 24.53 -15.82 -2.59
N GLU A 46 24.01 -15.01 -3.52
CA GLU A 46 23.94 -13.56 -3.36
C GLU A 46 22.84 -13.20 -2.36
N ILE A 47 23.21 -12.50 -1.28
CA ILE A 47 22.25 -11.97 -0.30
C ILE A 47 21.34 -10.92 -0.97
N LEU A 48 21.91 -10.03 -1.76
CA LEU A 48 21.19 -9.04 -2.59
C LEU A 48 21.63 -9.22 -4.04
N THR A 49 20.68 -9.17 -4.98
CA THR A 49 21.00 -9.23 -6.40
C THR A 49 21.90 -8.06 -6.79
N SER A 50 23.11 -8.36 -7.26
CA SER A 50 24.07 -7.34 -7.69
C SER A 50 23.68 -6.72 -9.05
N ASN A 51 24.16 -5.50 -9.32
CA ASN A 51 23.99 -4.86 -10.64
C ASN A 51 24.58 -5.70 -11.79
N GLU A 52 25.67 -6.43 -11.54
CA GLU A 52 26.28 -7.34 -12.51
C GLU A 52 25.36 -8.52 -12.80
N THR A 53 24.82 -9.15 -11.76
CA THR A 53 23.86 -10.25 -11.88
C THR A 53 22.58 -9.80 -12.58
N LEU A 54 22.05 -8.63 -12.22
CA LEU A 54 20.86 -8.05 -12.85
C LEU A 54 21.05 -7.87 -14.36
N ARG A 55 22.17 -7.27 -14.79
CA ARG A 55 22.49 -7.04 -16.21
C ARG A 55 22.75 -8.33 -16.98
N SER A 56 23.34 -9.33 -16.33
CA SER A 56 23.76 -10.57 -16.99
C SER A 56 22.64 -11.59 -17.13
N HIS A 57 21.72 -11.64 -16.17
CA HIS A 57 20.73 -12.72 -16.08
C HIS A 57 19.28 -12.25 -16.24
N TYR A 58 18.94 -11.02 -15.81
CA TYR A 58 17.55 -10.62 -15.67
C TYR A 58 17.02 -9.89 -16.91
N GLN A 59 15.71 -10.04 -17.15
CA GLN A 59 14.97 -9.21 -18.07
C GLN A 59 14.37 -8.01 -17.33
N GLY A 60 14.76 -6.80 -17.74
CA GLY A 60 14.11 -5.57 -17.30
C GLY A 60 12.86 -5.27 -18.10
N LEU A 61 11.80 -4.85 -17.42
CA LEU A 61 10.53 -4.40 -18.01
C LEU A 61 10.21 -3.02 -17.43
N SER A 62 9.85 -2.05 -18.29
CA SER A 62 9.89 -0.62 -17.91
C SER A 62 8.73 0.24 -18.39
N HIS A 63 7.78 -0.30 -19.18
CA HIS A 63 6.79 0.54 -19.87
C HIS A 63 5.40 -0.08 -19.95
N GLY A 64 4.38 0.79 -19.92
CA GLY A 64 2.97 0.45 -20.10
C GLY A 64 2.49 -0.61 -19.11
N THR A 65 1.40 -1.29 -19.48
CA THR A 65 0.89 -2.43 -18.71
C THR A 65 1.58 -3.73 -19.11
N CYS A 66 2.19 -4.43 -18.16
CA CYS A 66 2.87 -5.71 -18.35
C CYS A 66 2.27 -6.82 -17.49
N VAL A 67 2.07 -8.01 -18.07
CA VAL A 67 1.68 -9.24 -17.37
C VAL A 67 2.82 -10.25 -17.47
N ILE A 68 3.31 -10.73 -16.32
CA ILE A 68 4.42 -11.66 -16.24
C ILE A 68 3.90 -13.04 -15.85
N ALA A 69 4.21 -14.04 -16.67
CA ALA A 69 3.82 -15.43 -16.43
C ALA A 69 4.98 -16.38 -16.76
N PRO A 70 5.21 -17.45 -15.98
CA PRO A 70 6.10 -18.51 -16.43
C PRO A 70 5.44 -19.25 -17.59
N ARG A 71 6.21 -19.66 -18.59
CA ARG A 71 5.67 -20.38 -19.75
C ARG A 71 4.92 -21.64 -19.30
N GLY A 72 3.64 -21.73 -19.66
CA GLY A 72 2.76 -22.86 -19.30
C GLY A 72 2.21 -22.82 -17.87
N LYS A 73 2.39 -21.72 -17.14
CA LYS A 73 1.85 -21.53 -15.78
C LYS A 73 1.02 -20.23 -15.70
N PRO A 74 0.16 -20.07 -14.68
CA PRO A 74 -0.57 -18.82 -14.46
C PRO A 74 0.37 -17.61 -14.28
N ALA A 75 -0.13 -16.43 -14.64
CA ALA A 75 0.56 -15.17 -14.37
C ALA A 75 0.72 -14.96 -12.86
N PHE A 76 1.87 -14.39 -12.48
CA PHE A 76 2.19 -14.12 -11.08
C PHE A 76 2.29 -12.65 -10.75
N CYS A 77 2.42 -11.80 -11.77
CA CYS A 77 2.55 -10.36 -11.62
C CYS A 77 1.86 -9.64 -12.78
N LYS A 78 1.16 -8.55 -12.46
CA LYS A 78 0.72 -7.53 -13.41
C LYS A 78 1.19 -6.18 -12.87
N PHE A 79 1.89 -5.41 -13.69
CA PHE A 79 2.24 -4.05 -13.33
C PHE A 79 1.88 -3.08 -14.45
N THR A 80 1.72 -1.81 -14.10
CA THR A 80 1.60 -0.71 -15.05
C THR A 80 2.50 0.43 -14.62
N THR A 81 3.01 1.18 -15.59
CA THR A 81 3.74 2.42 -15.36
C THR A 81 3.03 3.54 -16.12
N ILE A 82 2.57 4.54 -15.38
CA ILE A 82 1.77 5.66 -15.89
C ILE A 82 2.62 6.93 -15.78
N PRO A 83 3.11 7.49 -16.90
CA PRO A 83 3.84 8.76 -16.90
C PRO A 83 3.02 9.90 -16.30
N PHE A 84 3.64 10.80 -15.52
CA PHE A 84 2.94 12.02 -15.07
C PHE A 84 2.46 12.87 -16.25
N SER A 85 3.23 12.89 -17.34
CA SER A 85 2.88 13.63 -18.55
C SER A 85 1.63 13.13 -19.28
N SER A 86 1.13 11.93 -18.97
CA SER A 86 -0.10 11.39 -19.56
C SER A 86 -1.32 11.52 -18.65
N MET A 87 -1.13 11.94 -17.39
CA MET A 87 -2.21 12.09 -16.41
C MET A 87 -2.97 13.40 -16.62
N SER A 88 -4.26 13.39 -16.34
CA SER A 88 -5.05 14.63 -16.20
C SER A 88 -4.60 15.43 -14.97
N SER A 89 -5.02 16.70 -14.89
CA SER A 89 -4.74 17.52 -13.71
C SER A 89 -5.37 16.95 -12.43
N GLU A 90 -6.55 16.34 -12.55
CA GLU A 90 -7.25 15.68 -11.44
C GLU A 90 -6.50 14.41 -10.99
N GLU A 91 -5.96 13.63 -11.93
CA GLU A 91 -5.15 12.46 -11.62
C GLU A 91 -3.85 12.84 -10.89
N LEU A 92 -3.14 13.85 -11.38
CA LEU A 92 -1.94 14.38 -10.72
C LEU A 92 -2.25 14.86 -9.30
N GLN A 93 -3.33 15.63 -9.12
CA GLN A 93 -3.75 16.12 -7.82
C GLN A 93 -4.09 14.97 -6.86
N GLY A 94 -4.73 13.89 -7.34
CA GLY A 94 -5.02 12.72 -6.51
C GLY A 94 -3.74 12.02 -6.02
N TRP A 95 -2.72 11.89 -6.88
CA TRP A 95 -1.42 11.36 -6.48
C TRP A 95 -0.68 12.29 -5.51
N GLU A 96 -0.71 13.60 -5.72
CA GLU A 96 -0.16 14.60 -4.79
C GLU A 96 -0.79 14.50 -3.40
N LYS A 97 -2.13 14.43 -3.34
CA LYS A 97 -2.86 14.24 -2.09
C LYS A 97 -2.47 12.94 -1.39
N LEU A 98 -2.31 11.84 -2.14
CA LEU A 98 -1.87 10.58 -1.56
C LEU A 98 -0.43 10.69 -1.00
N VAL A 99 0.46 11.39 -1.71
CA VAL A 99 1.81 11.67 -1.20
C VAL A 99 1.76 12.50 0.07
N CYS A 100 0.99 13.60 0.09
CA CYS A 100 0.79 14.42 1.29
C CYS A 100 0.27 13.58 2.46
N PHE A 101 -0.70 12.71 2.22
CA PHE A 101 -1.18 11.76 3.24
C PHE A 101 -0.03 10.93 3.82
N PHE A 102 0.82 10.32 3.01
CA PHE A 102 1.97 9.56 3.53
C PHE A 102 2.95 10.42 4.33
N LEU A 103 3.26 11.64 3.84
CA LEU A 103 4.14 12.57 4.54
C LEU A 103 3.55 12.99 5.90
N ASP A 104 2.26 13.30 5.96
CA ASP A 104 1.54 13.64 7.18
C ASP A 104 1.51 12.47 8.17
N GLN A 105 1.33 11.24 7.69
CA GLN A 105 1.37 10.05 8.55
C GLN A 105 2.71 9.93 9.27
N THR A 106 3.82 10.41 8.71
CA THR A 106 5.10 10.42 9.41
C THR A 106 5.08 11.25 10.70
N GLN A 107 4.15 12.18 10.88
CA GLN A 107 3.97 12.94 12.12
C GLN A 107 3.34 12.10 13.24
N TYR A 108 2.53 11.10 12.90
CA TYR A 108 1.75 10.30 13.87
C TYR A 108 2.36 8.92 14.14
N VAL A 109 3.01 8.32 13.15
CA VAL A 109 3.64 7.00 13.27
C VAL A 109 5.16 7.09 13.32
N GLY A 110 5.78 6.20 14.10
CA GLY A 110 7.23 6.08 14.18
C GLY A 110 7.81 5.22 13.05
N GLN A 111 9.06 5.48 12.68
CA GLN A 111 9.79 4.62 11.76
C GLN A 111 9.88 3.20 12.33
N VAL A 112 9.62 2.21 11.48
CA VAL A 112 9.80 0.79 11.80
C VAL A 112 11.30 0.52 12.02
N GLN A 113 11.65 0.13 13.24
CA GLN A 113 13.04 -0.12 13.62
C GLN A 113 13.52 -1.51 13.19
N ASN A 114 12.63 -2.49 13.23
CA ASN A 114 12.93 -3.87 12.89
C ASN A 114 11.85 -4.41 11.96
N ASN A 115 12.24 -4.78 10.75
CA ASN A 115 11.49 -5.62 9.84
C ASN A 115 12.48 -6.62 9.24
N GLY A 116 12.19 -7.92 9.28
CA GLY A 116 13.18 -8.97 8.97
C GLY A 116 13.94 -8.75 7.65
N PRO A 117 13.23 -8.44 6.55
CA PRO A 117 13.86 -8.17 5.26
C PRO A 117 14.42 -6.75 5.09
N LEU A 118 14.11 -5.78 5.96
CA LEU A 118 14.57 -4.39 5.80
C LEU A 118 16.09 -4.33 5.92
N MET A 119 16.76 -3.80 4.90
CA MET A 119 18.21 -3.68 4.85
C MET A 119 18.69 -2.22 4.88
N GLY A 120 17.86 -1.28 4.45
CA GLY A 120 18.12 0.15 4.58
C GLY A 120 16.97 1.02 4.09
N GLY A 121 17.16 2.34 4.18
CA GLY A 121 16.11 3.35 4.03
C GLY A 121 15.04 3.29 5.12
N TRP A 122 13.93 3.99 4.92
CA TRP A 122 12.93 4.22 5.96
C TRP A 122 11.59 3.59 5.59
N MET A 123 10.93 3.02 6.60
CA MET A 123 9.62 2.39 6.47
C MET A 123 8.71 2.82 7.63
N TRP A 124 7.44 3.01 7.32
CA TRP A 124 6.35 3.23 8.27
C TRP A 124 5.23 2.24 7.99
N GLY A 125 4.40 1.99 9.00
CA GLY A 125 3.17 1.23 8.87
C GLY A 125 1.99 2.08 9.28
N CYS A 126 0.80 1.77 8.78
CA CYS A 126 -0.45 2.48 9.05
C CYS A 126 -1.65 1.52 8.89
N GLY A 127 -2.81 1.88 9.46
CA GLY A 127 -3.98 1.01 9.50
C GLY A 127 -3.98 0.08 10.72
N TRP A 128 -4.53 -1.13 10.58
CA TRP A 128 -4.76 -2.05 11.70
C TRP A 128 -3.70 -3.14 11.83
N ARG A 129 -3.28 -3.44 13.06
CA ARG A 129 -2.29 -4.47 13.36
C ARG A 129 -2.59 -5.23 14.64
N LYS A 130 -1.97 -6.39 14.78
CA LYS A 130 -1.89 -7.11 16.07
C LYS A 130 -1.18 -6.27 17.15
N GLY A 131 -1.75 -6.24 18.35
CA GLY A 131 -1.16 -5.62 19.54
C GLY A 131 0.05 -6.39 20.08
N MET A 132 0.97 -5.71 20.77
CA MET A 132 2.24 -6.32 21.22
C MET A 132 2.14 -7.11 22.54
N LYS A 133 1.27 -6.71 23.50
CA LYS A 133 1.18 -7.36 24.82
C LYS A 133 -0.27 -7.41 25.32
N LYS A 134 -0.81 -8.62 25.51
CA LYS A 134 -2.13 -8.91 26.14
C LYS A 134 -3.34 -8.17 25.55
N GLU A 135 -3.23 -7.66 24.33
CA GLU A 135 -4.28 -6.94 23.62
C GLU A 135 -4.57 -7.69 22.31
N GLY A 136 -5.81 -7.58 21.82
CA GLY A 136 -6.21 -8.12 20.54
C GLY A 136 -5.53 -7.37 19.40
N PHE A 137 -6.30 -6.63 18.63
CA PHE A 137 -5.78 -5.82 17.52
C PHE A 137 -6.17 -4.36 17.67
N ARG A 138 -5.42 -3.48 17.01
CA ARG A 138 -5.60 -2.03 17.14
C ARG A 138 -5.19 -1.29 15.90
N ARG A 139 -5.65 -0.06 15.75
CA ARG A 139 -5.03 0.89 14.83
C ARG A 139 -3.59 1.13 15.27
N PHE A 140 -2.68 1.20 14.31
CA PHE A 140 -1.30 1.52 14.56
C PHE A 140 -1.12 3.02 14.78
N CYS A 141 -0.40 3.37 15.84
CA CYS A 141 -0.07 4.75 16.20
C CYS A 141 1.13 4.73 17.15
N SER A 142 1.93 5.80 17.12
CA SER A 142 2.89 6.11 18.19
C SER A 142 2.25 7.09 19.18
N VAL A 143 1.94 6.60 20.39
CA VAL A 143 1.25 7.40 21.44
C VAL A 143 1.98 8.72 21.72
N GLY A 144 3.31 8.71 21.82
CA GLY A 144 4.08 9.93 22.08
C GLY A 144 4.05 10.93 20.91
N ARG A 145 4.01 10.45 19.66
CA ARG A 145 3.93 11.31 18.49
C ARG A 145 2.54 11.94 18.35
N LEU A 146 1.49 11.13 18.49
CA LEU A 146 0.12 11.64 18.53
C LEU A 146 -0.07 12.66 19.66
N ALA A 147 0.44 12.37 20.86
CA ALA A 147 0.44 13.31 21.98
C ALA A 147 1.14 14.64 21.64
N ALA A 148 2.27 14.60 20.93
CA ALA A 148 2.96 15.81 20.49
C ALA A 148 2.13 16.63 19.50
N MET A 149 1.43 15.98 18.57
CA MET A 149 0.55 16.66 17.61
C MET A 149 -0.70 17.24 18.28
N ILE A 150 -1.33 16.52 19.20
CA ILE A 150 -2.44 17.02 20.02
C ILE A 150 -2.01 18.24 20.83
N ARG A 151 -0.84 18.21 21.49
CA ARG A 151 -0.33 19.38 22.24
C ARG A 151 -0.10 20.60 21.37
N LYS A 152 0.29 20.42 20.10
CA LYS A 152 0.48 21.50 19.15
C LYS A 152 -0.84 22.00 18.52
N ALA A 153 -1.98 21.39 18.88
CA ALA A 153 -3.27 21.60 18.23
C ALA A 153 -3.23 21.33 16.71
N LEU A 154 -2.40 20.37 16.29
CA LEU A 154 -2.22 19.97 14.89
C LEU A 154 -2.86 18.61 14.58
N TYR A 155 -3.71 18.10 15.47
CA TYR A 155 -4.43 16.85 15.26
C TYR A 155 -5.94 17.09 15.31
N ASN A 156 -6.63 16.66 14.27
CA ASN A 156 -8.08 16.60 14.20
C ASN A 156 -8.51 15.17 13.83
N ALA A 157 -9.36 14.57 14.65
CA ALA A 157 -9.80 13.20 14.47
C ALA A 157 -10.66 13.01 13.21
N GLU A 158 -11.47 14.01 12.86
CA GLU A 158 -12.35 13.98 11.69
C GLU A 158 -11.54 14.14 10.40
N ASP A 159 -10.57 15.07 10.39
CA ASP A 159 -9.68 15.27 9.24
C ASP A 159 -8.83 14.02 8.99
N GLU A 160 -8.29 13.40 10.04
CA GLU A 160 -7.55 12.14 9.94
C GLU A 160 -8.44 11.01 9.39
N ALA A 161 -9.69 10.93 9.84
CA ALA A 161 -10.65 9.95 9.33
C ALA A 161 -11.01 10.18 7.86
N ALA A 162 -11.13 11.44 7.44
CA ALA A 162 -11.36 11.80 6.05
C ALA A 162 -10.15 11.46 5.17
N ALA A 163 -8.93 11.78 5.62
CA ALA A 163 -7.70 11.49 4.88
C ALA A 163 -7.48 9.98 4.65
N TYR A 164 -7.72 9.15 5.67
CA TYR A 164 -7.66 7.69 5.52
C TYR A 164 -8.70 7.15 4.54
N ARG A 165 -9.89 7.76 4.49
CA ARG A 165 -10.96 7.38 3.56
C ARG A 165 -10.58 7.74 2.13
N GLU A 166 -10.17 8.99 1.88
CA GLU A 166 -9.75 9.47 0.56
C GLU A 166 -8.56 8.66 0.02
N ALA A 167 -7.54 8.40 0.84
CA ALA A 167 -6.41 7.57 0.46
C ALA A 167 -6.83 6.13 0.12
N ASN A 168 -7.72 5.53 0.92
CA ASN A 168 -8.22 4.18 0.63
C ASN A 168 -9.03 4.12 -0.67
N GLU A 169 -9.95 5.07 -0.88
CA GLU A 169 -10.77 5.14 -2.09
C GLU A 169 -9.91 5.35 -3.35
N TRP A 170 -8.89 6.20 -3.24
CA TRP A 170 -7.93 6.43 -4.33
C TRP A 170 -7.16 5.16 -4.69
N ILE A 171 -6.57 4.49 -3.70
CA ILE A 171 -5.79 3.26 -3.91
C ILE A 171 -6.70 2.13 -4.42
N ALA A 172 -7.90 1.98 -3.84
CA ALA A 172 -8.87 0.95 -4.23
C ALA A 172 -9.31 1.11 -5.69
N THR A 173 -9.61 2.35 -6.11
CA THR A 173 -9.99 2.67 -7.49
C THR A 173 -8.90 2.26 -8.48
N HIS A 174 -7.66 2.65 -8.22
CA HIS A 174 -6.53 2.31 -9.11
C HIS A 174 -6.22 0.81 -9.11
N LEU A 175 -6.33 0.13 -7.97
CA LEU A 175 -6.21 -1.32 -7.89
C LEU A 175 -7.31 -2.02 -8.69
N GLN A 176 -8.56 -1.55 -8.60
CA GLN A 176 -9.69 -2.09 -9.34
C GLN A 176 -9.51 -1.90 -10.85
N GLN A 177 -9.01 -0.75 -11.30
CA GLN A 177 -8.69 -0.50 -12.71
C GLN A 177 -7.55 -1.38 -13.21
N LEU A 178 -6.46 -1.50 -12.44
CA LEU A 178 -5.29 -2.31 -12.81
C LEU A 178 -5.62 -3.80 -12.83
N ALA A 179 -6.24 -4.31 -11.76
CA ALA A 179 -6.44 -5.73 -11.54
C ALA A 179 -7.78 -5.99 -10.83
N PRO A 180 -8.92 -5.89 -11.52
CA PRO A 180 -10.26 -5.97 -10.91
C PRO A 180 -10.50 -7.30 -10.18
N ARG A 181 -9.92 -8.39 -10.71
CA ARG A 181 -9.96 -9.70 -10.04
C ARG A 181 -9.16 -9.72 -8.74
N ALA A 182 -7.97 -9.13 -8.73
CA ALA A 182 -7.15 -9.07 -7.51
C ALA A 182 -7.82 -8.18 -6.45
N PHE A 183 -8.41 -7.04 -6.86
CA PHE A 183 -9.21 -6.20 -5.97
C PHE A 183 -10.36 -6.98 -5.32
N LYS A 184 -11.12 -7.74 -6.13
CA LYS A 184 -12.20 -8.59 -5.63
C LYS A 184 -11.70 -9.63 -4.63
N GLU A 185 -10.61 -10.34 -4.94
CA GLU A 185 -10.04 -11.37 -4.04
C GLU A 185 -9.47 -10.75 -2.74
N TYR A 186 -8.87 -9.56 -2.80
CA TYR A 186 -8.48 -8.77 -1.62
C TYR A 186 -9.68 -8.49 -0.72
N ARG A 187 -10.74 -7.93 -1.31
CA ARG A 187 -11.95 -7.56 -0.60
C ARG A 187 -12.66 -8.77 0.01
N GLU A 188 -12.72 -9.89 -0.71
CA GLU A 188 -13.26 -11.15 -0.20
C GLU A 188 -12.46 -11.64 1.01
N ALA A 189 -11.12 -11.61 0.95
CA ALA A 189 -10.27 -11.99 2.08
C ALA A 189 -10.48 -11.07 3.31
N LEU A 190 -10.60 -9.76 3.11
CA LEU A 190 -10.91 -8.79 4.17
C LEU A 190 -12.25 -9.12 4.86
N ILE A 191 -13.32 -9.24 4.07
CA ILE A 191 -14.69 -9.45 4.56
C ILE A 191 -14.82 -10.83 5.23
N ASN A 192 -14.34 -11.89 4.57
CA ASN A 192 -14.42 -13.26 5.11
C ASN A 192 -13.60 -13.42 6.39
N GLY A 193 -12.47 -12.70 6.49
CA GLY A 193 -11.65 -12.65 7.70
C GLY A 193 -12.20 -11.75 8.81
N ASN A 194 -13.32 -11.04 8.56
CA ASN A 194 -13.89 -10.03 9.44
C ASN A 194 -12.87 -8.97 9.89
N LEU A 195 -11.93 -8.63 9.00
CA LEU A 195 -10.81 -7.74 9.28
C LEU A 195 -11.25 -6.28 9.11
N PRO A 196 -10.87 -5.35 10.00
CA PRO A 196 -11.10 -3.93 9.77
C PRO A 196 -10.38 -3.46 8.50
N SER A 197 -11.03 -2.63 7.69
CA SER A 197 -10.36 -1.91 6.60
C SER A 197 -9.35 -0.90 7.15
N MET A 198 -8.29 -0.61 6.39
CA MET A 198 -7.32 0.43 6.75
C MET A 198 -7.99 1.81 6.93
N ALA A 199 -9.11 2.05 6.24
CA ALA A 199 -9.93 3.27 6.37
C ALA A 199 -10.85 3.27 7.60
N HIS A 200 -11.08 2.14 8.26
CA HIS A 200 -11.95 2.09 9.44
C HIS A 200 -11.25 2.69 10.64
N MET A 201 -11.81 3.74 11.24
CA MET A 201 -11.24 4.37 12.44
C MET A 201 -11.60 3.62 13.73
N GLU A 202 -12.71 2.89 13.71
CA GLU A 202 -13.20 2.06 14.81
C GLU A 202 -13.55 0.65 14.32
N TYR A 203 -13.74 -0.29 15.24
CA TYR A 203 -14.17 -1.63 14.91
C TYR A 203 -15.22 -2.15 15.93
N PRO A 204 -16.31 -2.80 15.47
CA PRO A 204 -16.64 -3.05 14.06
C PRO A 204 -17.12 -1.78 13.34
N THR A 205 -16.84 -1.69 12.04
CA THR A 205 -17.37 -0.66 11.13
C THR A 205 -17.89 -1.36 9.88
N PRO A 206 -19.08 -1.00 9.36
CA PRO A 206 -19.59 -1.57 8.12
C PRO A 206 -18.66 -1.31 6.93
N TYR A 207 -18.49 -2.31 6.07
CA TYR A 207 -17.70 -2.17 4.85
C TYR A 207 -18.42 -1.31 3.80
N ASN A 208 -17.69 -0.41 3.14
CA ASN A 208 -18.11 0.25 1.90
C ASN A 208 -17.49 -0.44 0.69
N MET A 209 -17.81 -0.04 -0.55
CA MET A 209 -17.33 -0.71 -1.78
C MET A 209 -15.82 -0.65 -2.03
N PHE A 210 -15.11 0.30 -1.41
CA PHE A 210 -13.68 0.54 -1.57
C PHE A 210 -12.82 -0.13 -0.49
N ASP A 211 -13.40 -0.74 0.53
CA ASP A 211 -12.64 -1.46 1.56
C ASP A 211 -12.00 -2.74 0.99
N PHE A 212 -10.66 -2.87 1.04
CA PHE A 212 -9.98 -4.04 0.47
C PHE A 212 -8.77 -4.55 1.26
N ALA A 213 -8.12 -3.72 2.06
CA ALA A 213 -6.95 -4.09 2.86
C ALA A 213 -7.08 -3.57 4.30
N SER A 214 -6.36 -4.20 5.24
CA SER A 214 -6.44 -3.86 6.67
C SER A 214 -5.27 -2.97 7.14
N PHE A 215 -4.13 -3.10 6.49
CA PHE A 215 -2.88 -2.44 6.84
C PHE A 215 -2.15 -2.01 5.57
N PHE A 216 -1.32 -0.98 5.68
CA PHE A 216 -0.35 -0.66 4.64
C PHE A 216 0.98 -0.25 5.26
N THR A 217 2.05 -0.48 4.50
CA THR A 217 3.35 0.13 4.79
C THR A 217 3.72 1.08 3.67
N PHE A 218 4.49 2.11 3.99
CA PHE A 218 5.09 2.99 3.01
C PHE A 218 6.54 3.26 3.37
N THR A 219 7.34 3.58 2.35
CA THR A 219 8.79 3.62 2.42
C THR A 219 9.33 4.83 1.67
N MET A 220 10.44 5.38 2.14
CA MET A 220 11.14 6.51 1.52
C MET A 220 12.64 6.44 1.83
N TYR A 221 13.42 7.35 1.23
CA TYR A 221 14.83 7.55 1.50
C TYR A 221 15.66 6.30 1.20
N ASN A 222 15.60 5.88 -0.07
CA ASN A 222 16.41 4.77 -0.59
C ASN A 222 16.14 3.44 0.12
N PHE A 223 14.86 3.14 0.37
CA PHE A 223 14.46 1.86 0.96
C PHE A 223 14.87 0.68 0.08
N PHE A 224 15.42 -0.35 0.71
CA PHE A 224 15.72 -1.63 0.08
C PHE A 224 15.61 -2.78 1.08
N ASN A 225 15.41 -3.98 0.55
CA ASN A 225 15.21 -5.18 1.35
C ASN A 225 15.90 -6.41 0.77
N GLY A 226 16.14 -7.39 1.64
CA GLY A 226 16.57 -8.72 1.25
C GLY A 226 15.46 -9.48 0.52
N PRO A 227 15.81 -10.56 -0.21
CA PRO A 227 14.84 -11.45 -0.83
C PRO A 227 13.94 -12.09 0.23
N HIS A 228 12.63 -12.07 0.01
CA HIS A 228 11.67 -12.66 0.93
C HIS A 228 10.35 -13.01 0.24
N GLN A 229 9.51 -13.72 1.00
CA GLN A 229 8.09 -13.91 0.77
C GLN A 229 7.34 -13.34 1.98
N ASP A 230 6.15 -12.80 1.73
CA ASP A 230 5.29 -12.29 2.81
C ASP A 230 4.50 -13.42 3.47
N SER A 231 3.98 -13.15 4.67
CA SER A 231 3.08 -14.04 5.41
C SER A 231 1.73 -13.36 5.63
N ASP A 232 1.04 -13.14 4.51
CA ASP A 232 -0.25 -12.47 4.42
C ASP A 232 -1.37 -13.44 4.04
N VAL A 233 -2.61 -13.12 4.42
CA VAL A 233 -3.79 -13.91 4.05
C VAL A 233 -4.33 -13.57 2.65
N ASN A 234 -3.98 -12.41 2.11
CA ASN A 234 -4.28 -12.06 0.73
C ASN A 234 -3.36 -12.80 -0.23
N THR A 235 -3.94 -13.41 -1.28
CA THR A 235 -3.17 -14.06 -2.36
C THR A 235 -2.34 -13.07 -3.15
N TRP A 236 -2.91 -11.90 -3.44
CA TRP A 236 -2.29 -10.84 -4.22
C TRP A 236 -1.85 -9.72 -3.31
N THR A 237 -0.73 -9.08 -3.65
CA THR A 237 -0.19 -7.93 -2.95
C THR A 237 -0.04 -6.77 -3.91
N LEU A 238 -0.69 -5.64 -3.59
CA LEU A 238 -0.47 -4.37 -4.24
C LEU A 238 0.79 -3.73 -3.67
N VAL A 239 1.68 -3.32 -4.57
CA VAL A 239 2.78 -2.41 -4.30
C VAL A 239 2.76 -1.29 -5.34
N CYS A 240 3.09 -0.07 -4.93
CA CYS A 240 3.10 1.11 -5.78
C CYS A 240 4.29 1.98 -5.46
N TRP A 241 4.83 2.63 -6.48
CA TRP A 241 5.96 3.53 -6.39
C TRP A 241 5.66 4.88 -7.04
N ILE A 242 5.94 5.95 -6.31
CA ILE A 242 5.69 7.33 -6.72
C ILE A 242 7.01 8.10 -6.60
N PRO A 243 7.61 8.57 -7.70
CA PRO A 243 8.79 9.43 -7.65
C PRO A 243 8.37 10.83 -7.18
N ILE A 244 9.09 11.35 -6.17
CA ILE A 244 8.80 12.64 -5.53
C ILE A 244 10.09 13.44 -5.34
N PHE A 245 9.96 14.74 -5.13
CA PHE A 245 11.05 15.51 -4.54
C PHE A 245 11.36 15.00 -3.14
N ASN A 246 12.64 14.96 -2.78
CA ASN A 246 13.11 14.48 -1.50
C ASN A 246 12.70 15.47 -0.39
N PRO A 247 11.78 15.10 0.53
CA PRO A 247 11.26 16.03 1.53
C PRO A 247 12.30 16.59 2.50
N ARG A 248 13.53 16.03 2.52
CA ARG A 248 14.63 16.53 3.35
C ARG A 248 15.45 17.62 2.67
N ASN A 249 15.43 17.65 1.35
CA ASN A 249 16.32 18.45 0.54
C ASN A 249 15.56 19.38 -0.43
N SER A 250 14.24 19.23 -0.52
CA SER A 250 13.35 20.07 -1.30
C SER A 250 13.18 21.44 -0.65
N ASN A 251 13.10 22.47 -1.49
CA ASN A 251 12.71 23.82 -1.12
C ASN A 251 11.18 23.95 -1.09
N GLU A 252 10.66 25.03 -0.51
CA GLU A 252 9.21 25.29 -0.46
C GLU A 252 8.57 25.45 -1.84
N ASP A 253 9.34 25.90 -2.84
CA ASP A 253 8.88 26.09 -4.22
C ASP A 253 8.98 24.82 -5.09
N ASP A 254 9.64 23.75 -4.59
CA ASP A 254 9.73 22.49 -5.34
C ASP A 254 8.37 21.77 -5.33
N PRO A 255 7.94 21.17 -6.45
CA PRO A 255 6.68 20.44 -6.48
C PRO A 255 6.75 19.15 -5.66
N ILE A 256 5.59 18.59 -5.31
CA ILE A 256 5.50 17.34 -4.54
C ILE A 256 6.00 16.16 -5.39
N LEU A 257 5.43 16.00 -6.59
CA LEU A 257 5.79 14.94 -7.53
C LEU A 257 7.08 15.28 -8.26
N ALA A 258 7.86 14.26 -8.62
CA ALA A 258 9.10 14.47 -9.37
C ALA A 258 8.82 15.05 -10.77
N ASP A 259 9.77 15.85 -11.25
CA ASP A 259 9.73 16.47 -12.57
C ASP A 259 10.70 15.78 -13.56
N ASN A 260 10.89 16.40 -14.73
CA ASN A 260 11.79 15.88 -15.77
C ASN A 260 13.28 15.84 -15.37
N GLY A 261 13.65 16.40 -14.21
CA GLY A 261 14.99 16.29 -13.64
C GLY A 261 15.22 15.01 -12.83
N PHE A 262 14.20 14.16 -12.67
CA PHE A 262 14.29 12.91 -11.91
C PHE A 262 15.48 12.04 -12.33
N ASP A 263 16.38 11.76 -11.40
CA ASP A 263 17.69 11.16 -11.67
C ASP A 263 18.00 9.91 -10.82
N MET A 264 17.00 9.32 -10.17
CA MET A 264 17.21 8.10 -9.37
C MET A 264 17.86 6.99 -10.19
N LEU A 265 18.87 6.36 -9.61
CA LEU A 265 19.52 5.15 -10.11
C LEU A 265 19.18 3.98 -9.18
N GLY A 266 19.12 2.76 -9.73
CA GLY A 266 18.84 1.57 -8.94
C GLY A 266 17.39 1.49 -8.46
N GLY A 267 17.15 0.81 -7.33
CA GLY A 267 15.82 0.71 -6.73
C GLY A 267 14.88 -0.25 -7.44
N GLN A 268 15.36 -1.09 -8.36
CA GLN A 268 14.52 -2.03 -9.13
C GLN A 268 13.78 -3.01 -8.20
N PHE A 269 12.60 -3.46 -8.65
CA PHE A 269 11.84 -4.50 -7.96
C PHE A 269 12.00 -5.83 -8.70
N THR A 270 12.53 -6.86 -8.04
CA THR A 270 13.01 -8.09 -8.66
C THR A 270 12.16 -9.29 -8.23
N PHE A 271 12.03 -10.26 -9.15
CA PHE A 271 11.52 -11.60 -8.90
C PHE A 271 12.62 -12.61 -9.22
N ARG A 272 13.39 -13.00 -8.20
CA ARG A 272 14.66 -13.74 -8.38
C ARG A 272 14.47 -15.07 -9.09
N ASP A 273 13.46 -15.83 -8.68
CA ASP A 273 13.14 -17.14 -9.23
C ASP A 273 12.67 -17.10 -10.70
N PHE A 274 12.41 -15.91 -11.24
CA PHE A 274 11.96 -15.72 -12.61
C PHE A 274 12.90 -14.85 -13.45
N GLN A 275 13.99 -14.35 -12.86
CA GLN A 275 14.99 -13.50 -13.53
C GLN A 275 14.34 -12.31 -14.25
N VAL A 276 13.39 -11.65 -13.59
CA VAL A 276 12.71 -10.45 -14.09
C VAL A 276 12.81 -9.35 -13.06
N TYR A 277 12.92 -8.10 -13.53
CA TYR A 277 12.74 -6.93 -12.69
C TYR A 277 11.88 -5.86 -13.35
N ILE A 278 11.23 -5.06 -12.50
CA ILE A 278 10.53 -3.85 -12.88
C ILE A 278 11.52 -2.68 -12.77
N GLU A 279 11.77 -2.03 -13.90
CA GLU A 279 12.58 -0.83 -14.00
C GLU A 279 11.70 0.40 -13.81
N MET A 280 12.00 1.21 -12.80
CA MET A 280 11.16 2.34 -12.37
C MET A 280 11.81 3.70 -12.64
N ASN A 281 12.98 3.73 -13.26
CA ASN A 281 13.69 4.99 -13.55
C ASN A 281 13.54 5.45 -15.01
N GLN A 282 12.97 4.62 -15.89
CA GLN A 282 12.78 4.99 -17.31
C GLN A 282 11.57 5.88 -17.56
N VAL A 283 10.61 5.89 -16.63
CA VAL A 283 9.40 6.73 -16.72
C VAL A 283 9.30 7.55 -15.44
N VAL A 284 9.15 8.87 -15.60
CA VAL A 284 8.80 9.76 -14.50
C VAL A 284 7.29 9.70 -14.31
N GLY A 285 6.86 8.86 -13.37
CA GLY A 285 5.45 8.59 -13.14
C GLY A 285 5.23 7.49 -12.13
N VAL A 286 3.97 7.08 -11.97
CA VAL A 286 3.58 6.07 -10.99
C VAL A 286 3.75 4.69 -11.57
N THR A 287 4.40 3.79 -10.83
CA THR A 287 4.42 2.35 -11.14
C THR A 287 3.57 1.61 -10.11
N MET A 288 2.56 0.87 -10.56
CA MET A 288 1.73 0.01 -9.71
C MET A 288 1.92 -1.44 -10.11
N CYS A 289 2.04 -2.34 -9.14
CA CYS A 289 2.25 -3.76 -9.34
C CYS A 289 1.37 -4.58 -8.40
N VAL A 290 0.75 -5.63 -8.95
CA VAL A 290 0.02 -6.65 -8.20
C VAL A 290 0.68 -7.98 -8.45
N PHE A 291 1.12 -8.66 -7.39
CA PHE A 291 1.89 -9.91 -7.47
C PHE A 291 1.58 -10.85 -6.30
N ARG A 292 2.02 -12.12 -6.35
CA ARG A 292 1.75 -13.09 -5.28
C ARG A 292 2.85 -13.08 -4.23
N SER A 293 2.84 -12.11 -3.31
CA SER A 293 3.97 -11.91 -2.41
C SER A 293 4.24 -13.06 -1.42
N GLY A 294 3.21 -13.86 -1.09
CA GLY A 294 3.37 -15.06 -0.26
C GLY A 294 3.85 -16.31 -1.02
N GLN A 295 4.02 -16.24 -2.34
CA GLN A 295 4.45 -17.38 -3.18
C GLN A 295 5.71 -17.10 -3.98
N ASP A 296 5.94 -15.85 -4.37
CA ASP A 296 7.05 -15.48 -5.26
C ASP A 296 8.08 -14.65 -4.49
N THR A 297 9.33 -15.14 -4.48
CA THR A 297 10.45 -14.44 -3.85
C THR A 297 10.70 -13.11 -4.56
N HIS A 298 10.66 -12.03 -3.79
CA HIS A 298 10.79 -10.69 -4.32
C HIS A 298 11.75 -9.84 -3.49
N GLN A 299 12.29 -8.79 -4.11
CA GLN A 299 13.27 -7.90 -3.51
C GLN A 299 13.26 -6.52 -4.16
N THR A 300 13.34 -5.47 -3.35
CA THR A 300 13.65 -4.09 -3.78
C THR A 300 15.14 -3.86 -3.62
N LEU A 301 15.84 -3.52 -4.70
CA LEU A 301 17.26 -3.19 -4.68
C LEU A 301 17.52 -1.80 -4.11
N ASP A 302 18.76 -1.53 -3.73
CA ASP A 302 19.19 -0.20 -3.32
C ASP A 302 19.17 0.76 -4.51
N GLY A 303 18.86 2.02 -4.24
CA GLY A 303 18.85 3.07 -5.23
C GLY A 303 19.11 4.42 -4.58
N ALA A 304 19.49 5.41 -5.38
CA ALA A 304 19.76 6.76 -4.91
C ALA A 304 19.65 7.78 -6.04
N SER A 305 19.31 9.02 -5.70
CA SER A 305 19.36 10.19 -6.56
C SER A 305 20.78 10.78 -6.49
N PRO A 306 21.55 10.84 -7.58
CA PRO A 306 22.87 11.48 -7.60
C PRO A 306 22.84 12.96 -7.20
N SER A 307 21.78 13.68 -7.56
CA SER A 307 21.57 15.07 -7.13
C SER A 307 21.04 15.20 -5.70
N ASP A 308 20.64 14.09 -5.07
CA ASP A 308 19.96 14.02 -3.76
C ASP A 308 18.62 14.79 -3.71
N LYS A 309 18.10 15.22 -4.88
CA LYS A 309 16.86 15.99 -4.99
C LYS A 309 15.62 15.13 -4.97
N TYR A 310 15.74 13.83 -5.28
CA TYR A 310 14.59 12.95 -5.44
C TYR A 310 14.64 11.76 -4.51
N THR A 311 13.46 11.26 -4.15
CA THR A 311 13.27 9.96 -3.53
C THR A 311 12.07 9.29 -4.20
N ARG A 312 11.80 8.06 -3.83
CA ARG A 312 10.59 7.33 -4.22
C ARG A 312 9.80 6.97 -2.97
N ILE A 313 8.51 7.28 -2.96
CA ILE A 313 7.59 6.62 -2.03
C ILE A 313 7.29 5.25 -2.61
N GLY A 314 7.57 4.18 -1.86
CA GLY A 314 7.06 2.84 -2.16
C GLY A 314 6.05 2.44 -1.10
N PHE A 315 4.82 2.06 -1.47
CA PHE A 315 3.84 1.57 -0.50
C PHE A 315 3.25 0.23 -0.90
N SER A 316 2.85 -0.57 0.09
CA SER A 316 2.13 -1.82 -0.12
C SER A 316 0.97 -2.00 0.85
N CYS A 317 -0.11 -2.59 0.37
CA CYS A 317 -1.32 -2.86 1.14
C CYS A 317 -1.41 -4.36 1.45
N GLN A 318 -1.70 -4.73 2.69
CA GLN A 318 -1.55 -6.11 3.14
C GLN A 318 -2.49 -6.47 4.30
N MET A 319 -2.66 -7.78 4.50
CA MET A 319 -3.42 -8.37 5.60
C MET A 319 -2.62 -9.52 6.22
N SER A 320 -1.74 -9.19 7.16
CA SER A 320 -0.88 -10.20 7.79
C SER A 320 -1.66 -11.33 8.48
N GLU A 321 -1.14 -12.55 8.40
CA GLU A 321 -1.69 -13.70 9.15
C GLU A 321 -1.78 -13.43 10.65
N LYS A 322 -0.79 -12.70 11.20
CA LYS A 322 -0.77 -12.32 12.62
C LYS A 322 -1.96 -11.45 13.00
N MET A 323 -2.34 -10.52 12.13
CA MET A 323 -3.52 -9.67 12.32
C MET A 323 -4.81 -10.51 12.21
N SER A 324 -4.91 -11.36 11.19
CA SER A 324 -6.07 -12.24 11.01
C SER A 324 -6.29 -13.16 12.21
N ASN A 325 -5.23 -13.80 12.70
CA ASN A 325 -5.27 -14.62 13.91
C ASN A 325 -5.70 -13.81 15.16
N ALA A 326 -5.35 -12.53 15.24
CA ALA A 326 -5.80 -11.67 16.34
C ALA A 326 -7.30 -11.35 16.26
N VAL A 327 -7.85 -11.19 15.05
CA VAL A 327 -9.31 -11.02 14.84
C VAL A 327 -10.06 -12.31 15.17
N VAL A 328 -9.57 -13.47 14.74
CA VAL A 328 -10.16 -14.77 15.10
C VAL A 328 -10.18 -14.96 16.61
N ALA A 329 -9.07 -14.67 17.29
CA ALA A 329 -8.99 -14.73 18.75
C ALA A 329 -9.96 -13.75 19.43
N TYR A 330 -10.15 -12.55 18.87
CA TYR A 330 -11.15 -11.60 19.35
C TYR A 330 -12.58 -12.13 19.22
N ILE A 331 -12.94 -12.71 18.07
CA ILE A 331 -14.29 -13.25 17.85
C ILE A 331 -14.57 -14.42 18.82
N GLN A 332 -13.55 -15.22 19.13
CA GLN A 332 -13.66 -16.39 20.00
C GLN A 332 -13.50 -16.10 21.50
N SER A 333 -13.12 -14.88 21.89
CA SER A 333 -12.84 -14.53 23.29
C SER A 333 -13.15 -13.06 23.59
N THR A 334 -12.64 -12.52 24.70
CA THR A 334 -12.78 -11.09 25.06
C THR A 334 -11.41 -10.40 25.05
N THR A 335 -10.71 -10.46 23.91
CA THR A 335 -9.51 -9.63 23.73
C THR A 335 -9.88 -8.17 23.50
N LYS A 336 -8.96 -7.26 23.82
CA LYS A 336 -9.18 -5.82 23.67
C LYS A 336 -8.97 -5.36 22.24
N ILE A 337 -9.81 -4.41 21.80
CA ILE A 337 -9.66 -3.66 20.55
C ILE A 337 -9.41 -2.20 20.87
N ALA A 338 -8.54 -1.55 20.11
CA ALA A 338 -8.30 -0.12 20.22
C ALA A 338 -8.35 0.55 18.83
N GLY A 339 -9.43 1.28 18.57
CA GLY A 339 -9.55 2.20 17.43
C GLY A 339 -8.96 3.58 17.73
N GLN A 340 -9.30 4.55 16.89
CA GLN A 340 -8.81 5.93 16.96
C GLN A 340 -9.12 6.60 18.30
N LYS A 341 -10.35 6.45 18.82
CA LYS A 341 -10.76 7.02 20.10
C LYS A 341 -9.83 6.58 21.23
N GLN A 342 -9.52 5.28 21.28
CA GLN A 342 -8.62 4.76 22.31
C GLN A 342 -7.19 5.29 22.17
N GLN A 343 -6.71 5.50 20.94
CA GLN A 343 -5.39 6.10 20.67
C GLN A 343 -5.32 7.55 21.16
N ILE A 344 -6.38 8.32 20.94
CA ILE A 344 -6.49 9.72 21.41
C ILE A 344 -6.47 9.74 22.93
N GLU A 345 -7.29 8.91 23.59
CA GLU A 345 -7.29 8.82 25.05
C GLU A 345 -5.93 8.38 25.61
N ASP A 346 -5.24 7.45 24.95
CA ASP A 346 -3.88 7.03 25.33
C ASP A 346 -2.88 8.20 25.23
N ALA A 347 -2.99 9.01 24.18
CA ALA A 347 -2.17 10.20 23.97
C ALA A 347 -2.48 11.29 25.02
N GLU A 348 -3.74 11.56 25.34
CA GLU A 348 -4.13 12.49 26.39
C GLU A 348 -3.64 12.04 27.78
N ARG A 349 -3.77 10.74 28.08
CA ARG A 349 -3.20 10.14 29.30
C ARG A 349 -1.68 10.28 29.34
N HIS A 350 -1.02 10.17 28.20
CA HIS A 350 0.42 10.38 28.10
C HIS A 350 0.80 11.84 28.39
N ILE A 351 0.08 12.82 27.81
CA ILE A 351 0.24 14.25 28.08
C ILE A 351 0.12 14.54 29.58
N ALA A 352 -0.99 14.11 30.19
CA ALA A 352 -1.25 14.35 31.62
C ALA A 352 -0.17 13.76 32.54
N LYS A 353 0.42 12.61 32.17
CA LYS A 353 1.51 12.00 32.93
C LYS A 353 2.82 12.79 32.82
N GLU A 354 3.12 13.33 31.65
CA GLU A 354 4.31 14.15 31.46
C GLU A 354 4.20 15.51 32.15
N ASP A 355 3.03 16.13 32.13
CA ASP A 355 2.80 17.42 32.80
C ASP A 355 2.95 17.28 34.32
N LYS A 356 2.40 16.19 34.90
CA LYS A 356 2.63 15.86 36.32
C LYS A 356 4.11 15.67 36.67
N LYS A 357 4.89 15.05 35.77
CA LYS A 357 6.34 14.85 35.99
C LYS A 357 7.15 16.14 35.89
N LYS A 358 6.71 17.14 35.11
CA LYS A 358 7.35 18.45 35.05
C LYS A 358 7.11 19.22 36.34
N ASN A 359 5.85 19.28 36.79
CA ASN A 359 5.50 19.98 38.04
C ASN A 359 6.24 19.43 39.27
N LEU A 360 6.48 18.11 39.34
CA LEU A 360 7.25 17.46 40.42
C LEU A 360 8.78 17.70 40.35
N LYS A 361 9.30 18.28 39.26
CA LYS A 361 10.72 18.64 39.12
C LYS A 361 10.98 20.12 39.36
N ASP A 362 9.93 20.94 39.29
CA ASP A 362 9.96 22.38 39.51
C ASP A 362 9.59 22.74 40.98
N GLU A 363 9.16 21.75 41.77
CA GLU A 363 9.11 21.73 43.24
C GLU A 363 10.37 21.07 43.82
#